data_AF-A0A4S2B6L9-F1
#
_entry.id   AF-A0A4S2B6L9-F1
#
_cell.length_a   1.000
_cell.length_b   1.000
_cell.length_c   1.000
_cell.angle_alpha   90.00
_cell.angle_beta   90.00
_cell.angle_gamma   90.00
#
_symmetry.space_group_name_H-M   'P 1'
#
loop_
_entity.id
_entity.type
_entity.pdbx_description
1 polymer ?
#
loop_
_entity_poly.entity_id
_entity_poly.type
_entity_poly.pdbx_seq_one_letter_code
_entity_poly.pdbx_strand_id
1 'polypeptide(L)'
;MKKLFLFMSWIILALSGCSDESVIEPDSTSLPQSVNTRTAGDGIYDVLGYGYDITEEYMGENSTKLRIIDVDAFVKDHKDRFDNPFIGIIDQRVFAGEDAHSFLHQVITDTNFEGSVGKIGIKDDAEGFFSGTIKTGFKSNTMSSYSTKYSFARAEVLKKQRRYLLNTDISTLSQYLSTTFIEDLNKYSAAKIVEMYGTHVLTKIIVGGKYVADYKSAITEETNRTEKTKTVSAGAKYNLSSIGLNANGAWNKTEITETNKKNTNWECHIKSIGGSTSGTSITVTPGQSTSYTINLGAWSESVDDKHSKLIDADWNATYPIYDLISDPIKKQKVKEAVLAYIDSKKIVVKEVNPFYRVYKGKDRNTFYSSSYEEIIDKMNIGYLPDPILTNYVQGYVFKNAEPGTVPIYRLYKSSTKNSYYTTSWDEVQNMQKKGYNYDNFKTSYIQGYIYKNEMPGTVPLYRLYKGAVRNTFYTTSSAEVKYMQNMGYALDPEQIGYIIGYMLPYKD
;
A
#
# COMPACT_ATOMS: atom_id res chain seq x y z
N MET A 1 -55.26 -14.45 50.98
CA MET A 1 -56.50 -13.79 51.45
C MET A 1 -56.34 -12.28 51.33
N LYS A 2 -57.40 -11.63 50.84
CA LYS A 2 -57.68 -10.17 50.77
C LYS A 2 -56.89 -9.30 49.76
N LYS A 3 -57.60 -9.09 48.65
CA LYS A 3 -57.50 -8.06 47.60
C LYS A 3 -57.78 -6.63 48.13
N LEU A 4 -57.28 -5.69 47.32
CA LEU A 4 -57.85 -4.39 46.92
C LEU A 4 -57.95 -3.24 47.95
N PHE A 5 -57.32 -2.13 47.58
CA PHE A 5 -57.97 -0.82 47.59
C PHE A 5 -57.75 -0.13 46.24
N LEU A 6 -58.86 0.11 45.54
CA LEU A 6 -58.96 1.06 44.43
C LEU A 6 -59.02 2.48 45.02
N PHE A 7 -58.35 3.43 44.39
CA PHE A 7 -58.88 4.78 44.24
C PHE A 7 -58.64 5.27 42.81
N MET A 8 -59.72 5.77 42.23
CA MET A 8 -59.89 6.21 40.86
C MET A 8 -60.00 7.73 40.89
N SER A 9 -59.27 8.47 40.05
CA SER A 9 -59.78 9.67 39.36
C SER A 9 -58.74 10.35 38.44
N TRP A 10 -59.06 10.32 37.14
CA TRP A 10 -59.07 11.42 36.16
C TRP A 10 -57.76 12.01 35.58
N ILE A 11 -57.58 11.59 34.32
CA ILE A 11 -57.05 12.25 33.12
C ILE A 11 -56.95 13.79 33.16
N ILE A 12 -55.75 14.31 32.84
CA ILE A 12 -55.59 15.54 32.02
C ILE A 12 -54.50 15.27 30.98
N LEU A 13 -54.87 15.43 29.70
CA LEU A 13 -53.97 15.49 28.55
C LEU A 13 -53.15 16.80 28.56
N ALA A 14 -51.85 16.70 28.28
CA ALA A 14 -51.12 17.73 27.57
C ALA A 14 -50.03 17.07 26.71
N LEU A 15 -50.28 17.09 25.40
CA LEU A 15 -49.35 16.70 24.36
C LEU A 15 -48.35 17.85 24.15
N SER A 16 -47.06 17.57 24.32
CA SER A 16 -45.96 18.31 23.67
C SER A 16 -44.69 17.45 23.73
N GLY A 17 -44.63 16.45 22.85
CA GLY A 17 -43.38 15.73 22.56
C GLY A 17 -42.60 16.52 21.52
N CYS A 18 -41.56 17.24 21.96
CA CYS A 18 -40.51 17.73 21.06
C CYS A 18 -39.53 16.59 20.80
N SER A 19 -39.25 16.43 19.51
CA SER A 19 -38.34 15.51 18.85
C SER A 19 -36.95 15.40 19.48
N ASP A 20 -36.56 14.18 19.86
CA ASP A 20 -35.17 13.76 19.75
C ASP A 20 -35.01 13.06 18.40
N GLU A 21 -34.18 13.67 17.57
CA GLU A 21 -33.79 13.23 16.24
C GLU A 21 -32.91 11.98 16.38
N SER A 22 -33.55 10.80 16.37
CA SER A 22 -32.85 9.53 16.27
C SER A 22 -32.24 9.45 14.88
N VAL A 23 -30.92 9.64 14.79
CA VAL A 23 -30.11 9.33 13.61
C VAL A 23 -30.32 7.86 13.29
N ILE A 24 -31.06 7.61 12.21
CA ILE A 24 -31.21 6.28 11.62
C ILE A 24 -29.85 5.91 11.04
N GLU A 25 -29.12 5.03 11.71
CA GLU A 25 -28.01 4.31 11.11
C GLU A 25 -28.56 3.52 9.90
N PRO A 26 -28.00 3.67 8.69
CA PRO A 26 -28.41 2.83 7.59
C PRO A 26 -28.00 1.39 7.90
N ASP A 27 -29.03 0.54 7.95
CA ASP A 27 -28.97 -0.90 8.09
C ASP A 27 -27.83 -1.47 7.25
N SER A 28 -26.88 -2.10 7.93
CA SER A 28 -25.74 -2.79 7.33
C SER A 28 -26.24 -4.10 6.73
N THR A 29 -26.91 -4.00 5.58
CA THR A 29 -27.15 -5.17 4.74
C THR A 29 -25.78 -5.72 4.34
N SER A 30 -25.46 -6.88 4.90
CA SER A 30 -24.28 -7.68 4.60
C SER A 30 -24.00 -7.68 3.10
N LEU A 31 -22.84 -7.12 2.73
CA LEU A 31 -22.28 -7.17 1.39
C LEU A 31 -22.25 -8.63 0.90
N PRO A 32 -22.73 -8.94 -0.33
CA PRO A 32 -22.42 -10.22 -0.92
C PRO A 32 -20.91 -10.33 -1.09
N GLN A 33 -20.34 -11.47 -0.69
CA GLN A 33 -18.96 -11.85 -1.01
C GLN A 33 -18.66 -11.59 -2.49
N SER A 34 -17.43 -11.16 -2.77
CA SER A 34 -16.90 -10.95 -4.12
C SER A 34 -17.37 -12.04 -5.08
N VAL A 35 -17.94 -11.63 -6.22
CA VAL A 35 -18.41 -12.54 -7.27
C VAL A 35 -17.19 -13.22 -7.91
N ASN A 36 -16.77 -14.36 -7.36
CA ASN A 36 -15.70 -15.17 -7.94
C ASN A 36 -16.25 -15.87 -9.19
N THR A 37 -15.61 -15.66 -10.34
CA THR A 37 -15.98 -16.32 -11.59
C THR A 37 -15.60 -17.81 -11.51
N ARG A 38 -16.61 -18.68 -11.45
CA ARG A 38 -16.42 -20.14 -11.35
C ARG A 38 -15.86 -20.79 -12.64
N THR A 39 -15.56 -20.01 -13.68
CA THR A 39 -15.20 -20.48 -15.03
C THR A 39 -13.71 -20.31 -15.40
N ALA A 40 -12.88 -19.65 -14.59
CA ALA A 40 -11.45 -19.52 -14.90
C ALA A 40 -10.74 -20.89 -14.81
N GLY A 41 -10.02 -21.30 -15.86
CA GLY A 41 -9.37 -22.63 -15.93
C GLY A 41 -10.20 -23.71 -16.64
N ASP A 42 -11.07 -23.33 -17.59
CA ASP A 42 -11.87 -24.29 -18.35
C ASP A 42 -11.07 -25.04 -19.43
N GLY A 43 -9.85 -24.56 -19.73
CA GLY A 43 -8.96 -25.11 -20.75
C GLY A 43 -9.41 -24.84 -22.20
N ILE A 44 -10.51 -24.10 -22.41
CA ILE A 44 -11.06 -23.76 -23.73
C ILE A 44 -10.80 -22.28 -24.03
N TYR A 45 -11.28 -21.37 -23.18
CA TYR A 45 -11.14 -19.92 -23.35
C TYR A 45 -10.66 -19.20 -22.10
N ASP A 46 -10.63 -19.89 -20.96
CA ASP A 46 -10.29 -19.36 -19.65
C ASP A 46 -11.10 -18.09 -19.31
N VAL A 47 -10.42 -16.94 -19.26
CA VAL A 47 -11.03 -15.63 -18.97
C VAL A 47 -11.02 -14.70 -20.18
N LEU A 48 -10.81 -15.24 -21.39
CA LEU A 48 -10.94 -14.47 -22.63
C LEU A 48 -12.37 -13.97 -22.79
N GLY A 49 -12.55 -12.69 -23.09
CA GLY A 49 -13.86 -12.04 -23.18
C GLY A 49 -14.48 -11.65 -21.83
N TYR A 50 -13.78 -11.84 -20.72
CA TYR A 50 -14.24 -11.42 -19.40
C TYR A 50 -13.86 -9.99 -19.09
N GLY A 51 -14.64 -9.38 -18.20
CA GLY A 51 -14.34 -8.09 -17.61
C GLY A 51 -13.09 -8.12 -16.73
N TYR A 52 -12.42 -6.99 -16.61
CA TYR A 52 -11.27 -6.78 -15.75
C TYR A 52 -11.34 -5.41 -15.07
N ASP A 53 -11.14 -5.39 -13.76
CA ASP A 53 -11.07 -4.16 -12.98
C ASP A 53 -9.60 -3.71 -12.87
N ILE A 54 -9.24 -2.66 -13.61
CA ILE A 54 -7.88 -2.12 -13.60
C ILE A 54 -7.53 -1.36 -12.33
N THR A 55 -8.45 -1.23 -11.37
CA THR A 55 -8.17 -0.61 -10.06
C THR A 55 -7.83 -1.64 -8.99
N GLU A 56 -8.14 -2.91 -9.25
CA GLU A 56 -7.77 -4.03 -8.39
C GLU A 56 -6.28 -4.39 -8.55
N GLU A 57 -5.83 -5.42 -7.83
CA GLU A 57 -4.46 -5.89 -7.95
C GLU A 57 -4.07 -6.24 -9.40
N TYR A 58 -2.88 -5.81 -9.84
CA TYR A 58 -2.36 -6.19 -11.16
C TYR A 58 -2.24 -7.71 -11.31
N MET A 59 -3.03 -8.27 -12.22
CA MET A 59 -3.16 -9.71 -12.47
C MET A 59 -3.42 -10.51 -11.19
N GLY A 60 -4.24 -9.96 -10.29
CA GLY A 60 -4.68 -10.62 -9.06
C GLY A 60 -5.88 -11.55 -9.30
N GLU A 61 -6.14 -12.43 -8.33
CA GLU A 61 -7.22 -13.44 -8.44
C GLU A 61 -8.63 -12.84 -8.52
N ASN A 62 -8.83 -11.64 -7.93
CA ASN A 62 -10.13 -10.97 -7.86
C ASN A 62 -10.32 -9.86 -8.91
N SER A 63 -9.34 -9.69 -9.80
CA SER A 63 -9.31 -8.60 -10.78
C SER A 63 -10.16 -8.90 -12.02
N THR A 64 -10.35 -10.20 -12.33
CA THR A 64 -11.30 -10.65 -13.37
C THR A 64 -12.73 -10.60 -12.85
N LYS A 65 -13.63 -10.07 -13.66
CA LYS A 65 -15.06 -9.85 -13.38
C LYS A 65 -15.93 -10.70 -14.30
N LEU A 66 -17.23 -10.40 -14.41
CA LEU A 66 -18.16 -11.19 -15.21
C LEU A 66 -17.84 -11.18 -16.72
N ARG A 67 -18.32 -12.22 -17.43
CA ARG A 67 -18.16 -12.39 -18.88
C ARG A 67 -18.88 -11.29 -19.65
N ILE A 68 -18.19 -10.64 -20.59
CA ILE A 68 -18.73 -9.56 -21.42
C ILE A 68 -18.99 -10.06 -22.84
N ILE A 69 -18.05 -10.80 -23.42
CA ILE A 69 -18.10 -11.30 -24.79
C ILE A 69 -18.51 -12.78 -24.79
N ASP A 70 -19.40 -13.16 -25.70
CA ASP A 70 -19.70 -14.53 -26.08
C ASP A 70 -18.63 -15.05 -27.05
N VAL A 71 -17.56 -15.59 -26.46
CA VAL A 71 -16.42 -16.11 -27.22
C VAL A 71 -16.80 -17.33 -28.06
N ASP A 72 -17.69 -18.19 -27.57
CA ASP A 72 -18.18 -19.35 -28.31
C ASP A 72 -18.84 -18.92 -29.64
N ALA A 73 -19.76 -17.94 -29.57
CA ALA A 73 -20.42 -17.39 -30.74
C ALA A 73 -19.41 -16.75 -31.71
N PHE A 74 -18.47 -15.95 -31.20
CA PHE A 74 -17.42 -15.34 -32.03
C PHE A 74 -16.57 -16.40 -32.75
N VAL A 75 -16.11 -17.42 -32.03
CA VAL A 75 -15.23 -18.47 -32.60
C VAL A 75 -15.98 -19.34 -33.61
N LYS A 76 -17.28 -19.55 -33.41
CA LYS A 76 -18.13 -20.26 -34.38
C LYS A 76 -18.18 -19.54 -35.73
N ASP A 77 -18.32 -18.22 -35.71
CA ASP A 77 -18.49 -17.39 -36.91
C ASP A 77 -17.14 -16.92 -37.50
N HIS A 78 -16.09 -16.81 -36.68
CA HIS A 78 -14.76 -16.30 -37.02
C HIS A 78 -13.62 -17.21 -36.53
N LYS A 79 -13.70 -18.51 -36.84
CA LYS A 79 -12.76 -19.52 -36.35
C LYS A 79 -11.29 -19.21 -36.65
N ASP A 80 -11.00 -18.57 -37.77
CA ASP A 80 -9.66 -18.16 -38.22
C ASP A 80 -9.10 -16.96 -37.47
N ARG A 81 -9.91 -16.30 -36.63
CA ARG A 81 -9.52 -15.13 -35.83
C ARG A 81 -9.35 -15.46 -34.35
N PHE A 82 -9.35 -16.74 -33.99
CA PHE A 82 -9.07 -17.22 -32.65
C PHE A 82 -7.77 -18.03 -32.63
N ASP A 83 -6.84 -17.58 -31.79
CA ASP A 83 -5.55 -18.25 -31.59
C ASP A 83 -5.38 -18.63 -30.12
N ASN A 84 -4.95 -19.87 -29.86
CA ASN A 84 -4.62 -20.36 -28.51
C ASN A 84 -3.27 -21.13 -28.41
N PRO A 85 -2.16 -20.65 -29.03
CA PRO A 85 -0.92 -21.42 -29.09
C PRO A 85 -0.34 -21.73 -27.69
N PHE A 86 0.25 -22.92 -27.57
CA PHE A 86 1.13 -23.26 -26.47
C PHE A 86 2.43 -22.44 -26.55
N ILE A 87 2.87 -21.90 -25.42
CA ILE A 87 4.06 -21.06 -25.32
C ILE A 87 5.19 -21.79 -24.59
N GLY A 88 4.90 -22.35 -23.43
CA GLY A 88 5.86 -23.18 -22.70
C GLY A 88 7.01 -22.44 -21.99
N ILE A 89 6.96 -21.11 -21.83
CA ILE A 89 8.10 -20.30 -21.35
C ILE A 89 8.07 -20.12 -19.82
N ILE A 90 9.24 -20.17 -19.18
CA ILE A 90 9.44 -19.68 -17.81
C ILE A 90 10.09 -18.30 -17.87
N ASP A 91 9.59 -17.36 -17.09
CA ASP A 91 10.02 -15.96 -17.07
C ASP A 91 10.12 -15.46 -15.63
N GLN A 92 10.90 -14.40 -15.42
CA GLN A 92 11.03 -13.72 -14.14
C GLN A 92 11.06 -12.21 -14.36
N ARG A 93 10.32 -11.47 -13.53
CA ARG A 93 10.33 -10.00 -13.57
C ARG A 93 10.17 -9.41 -12.17
N VAL A 94 10.58 -8.15 -12.02
CA VAL A 94 10.44 -7.41 -10.76
C VAL A 94 10.01 -5.99 -11.05
N PHE A 95 8.94 -5.55 -10.39
CA PHE A 95 8.54 -4.15 -10.32
C PHE A 95 8.99 -3.60 -8.97
N ALA A 96 9.56 -2.40 -8.92
CA ALA A 96 10.03 -1.81 -7.68
C ALA A 96 9.96 -0.28 -7.72
N GLY A 97 9.75 0.33 -6.56
CA GLY A 97 9.76 1.78 -6.36
C GLY A 97 10.22 2.16 -4.97
N GLU A 98 10.82 3.34 -4.84
CA GLU A 98 11.23 3.91 -3.56
C GLU A 98 10.04 4.23 -2.64
N ASP A 99 8.84 4.32 -3.20
CA ASP A 99 7.55 4.45 -2.52
C ASP A 99 6.43 3.78 -3.34
N ALA A 100 5.19 3.83 -2.83
CA ALA A 100 4.04 3.17 -3.45
C ALA A 100 3.65 3.79 -4.81
N HIS A 101 3.86 5.10 -5.00
CA HIS A 101 3.51 5.79 -6.23
C HIS A 101 4.49 5.43 -7.35
N SER A 102 5.80 5.49 -7.08
CA SER A 102 6.80 5.10 -8.08
C SER A 102 6.73 3.61 -8.42
N PHE A 103 6.37 2.74 -7.46
CA PHE A 103 6.09 1.34 -7.73
C PHE A 103 4.93 1.15 -8.72
N LEU A 104 3.79 1.82 -8.51
CA LEU A 104 2.65 1.71 -9.43
C LEU A 104 2.99 2.27 -10.82
N HIS A 105 3.74 3.36 -10.89
CA HIS A 105 4.26 3.87 -12.16
C HIS A 105 5.16 2.86 -12.88
N GLN A 106 6.00 2.13 -12.15
CA GLN A 106 6.82 1.07 -12.74
C GLN A 106 5.94 -0.06 -13.31
N VAL A 107 4.90 -0.49 -12.59
CA VAL A 107 3.94 -1.51 -13.08
C VAL A 107 3.25 -1.03 -14.37
N ILE A 108 2.76 0.21 -14.38
CA ILE A 108 2.08 0.80 -15.54
C ILE A 108 3.02 0.86 -16.76
N THR A 109 4.27 1.28 -16.55
CA THR A 109 5.26 1.47 -17.62
C THR A 109 5.74 0.14 -18.18
N ASP A 110 6.22 -0.77 -17.31
CA ASP A 110 6.85 -2.03 -17.73
C ASP A 110 5.85 -3.04 -18.31
N THR A 111 4.56 -2.87 -18.01
CA THR A 111 3.49 -3.68 -18.62
C THR A 111 2.98 -3.06 -19.92
N ASN A 112 3.50 -1.90 -20.33
CA ASN A 112 3.04 -1.11 -21.49
C ASN A 112 1.58 -0.63 -21.38
N PHE A 113 1.04 -0.46 -20.16
CA PHE A 113 -0.33 0.03 -19.99
C PHE A 113 -0.48 1.49 -20.43
N GLU A 114 0.49 2.35 -20.11
CA GLU A 114 0.44 3.81 -20.33
C GLU A 114 0.13 4.21 -21.78
N GLY A 115 0.82 3.58 -22.74
CA GLY A 115 0.67 3.90 -24.17
C GLY A 115 -0.35 3.01 -24.89
N SER A 116 -1.18 2.28 -24.15
CA SER A 116 -2.01 1.22 -24.73
C SER A 116 -3.44 1.63 -25.06
N VAL A 117 -4.10 0.78 -25.84
CA VAL A 117 -5.55 0.86 -26.07
C VAL A 117 -6.34 0.85 -24.77
N GLY A 118 -5.89 0.11 -23.76
CA GLY A 118 -6.50 0.09 -22.43
C GLY A 118 -6.49 1.43 -21.68
N LYS A 119 -5.69 2.42 -22.09
CA LYS A 119 -5.71 3.77 -21.49
C LYS A 119 -6.50 4.78 -22.34
N ILE A 120 -6.86 4.46 -23.58
CA ILE A 120 -7.50 5.42 -24.50
C ILE A 120 -8.80 5.96 -23.92
N GLY A 121 -8.92 7.29 -23.88
CA GLY A 121 -10.11 7.99 -23.40
C GLY A 121 -10.21 8.11 -21.87
N ILE A 122 -9.20 7.63 -21.14
CA ILE A 122 -8.94 7.93 -19.73
C ILE A 122 -7.97 9.12 -19.67
N LYS A 123 -8.11 9.97 -18.65
CA LYS A 123 -7.24 11.14 -18.49
C LYS A 123 -5.81 10.72 -18.15
N ASP A 124 -4.84 11.51 -18.62
CA ASP A 124 -3.42 11.27 -18.36
C ASP A 124 -3.08 11.36 -16.86
N ASP A 125 -3.80 12.21 -16.12
CA ASP A 125 -3.65 12.44 -14.68
C ASP A 125 -4.44 11.45 -13.80
N ALA A 126 -5.05 10.41 -14.37
CA ALA A 126 -5.71 9.37 -13.58
C ALA A 126 -4.69 8.47 -12.86
N GLU A 127 -4.81 8.32 -11.54
CA GLU A 127 -3.83 7.60 -10.70
C GLU A 127 -4.42 6.36 -9.99
N GLY A 128 -5.65 5.95 -10.33
CA GLY A 128 -6.34 4.81 -9.69
C GLY A 128 -5.88 3.42 -10.14
N PHE A 129 -5.02 3.37 -11.17
CA PHE A 129 -4.62 2.13 -11.84
C PHE A 129 -3.81 1.22 -10.92
N PHE A 130 -4.22 -0.03 -10.87
CA PHE A 130 -3.64 -1.14 -10.12
C PHE A 130 -3.41 -0.85 -8.63
N SER A 131 -4.09 0.14 -8.07
CA SER A 131 -3.94 0.59 -6.68
C SER A 131 -4.28 -0.51 -5.66
N GLY A 132 -5.13 -1.48 -6.03
CA GLY A 132 -5.38 -2.70 -5.28
C GLY A 132 -4.12 -3.55 -5.04
N THR A 133 -3.06 -3.37 -5.83
CA THR A 133 -1.76 -4.02 -5.61
C THR A 133 -1.17 -3.61 -4.27
N ILE A 134 -1.24 -2.31 -3.93
CA ILE A 134 -0.78 -1.77 -2.64
C ILE A 134 -1.65 -2.27 -1.49
N LYS A 135 -2.97 -2.12 -1.62
CA LYS A 135 -3.91 -2.41 -0.51
C LYS A 135 -4.08 -3.90 -0.24
N THR A 136 -4.21 -4.71 -1.28
CA THR A 136 -4.53 -6.14 -1.19
C THR A 136 -3.27 -7.00 -1.34
N GLY A 137 -2.41 -6.71 -2.32
CA GLY A 137 -1.17 -7.47 -2.55
C GLY A 137 -0.17 -7.31 -1.41
N PHE A 138 0.27 -6.06 -1.15
CA PHE A 138 1.16 -5.73 -0.03
C PHE A 138 0.45 -5.61 1.32
N LYS A 139 -0.86 -5.91 1.40
CA LYS A 139 -1.70 -5.78 2.60
C LYS A 139 -1.55 -4.42 3.30
N SER A 140 -1.38 -3.35 2.53
CA SER A 140 -1.11 -2.01 3.05
C SER A 140 -2.35 -1.13 2.89
N ASN A 141 -3.26 -1.22 3.85
CA ASN A 141 -4.61 -0.64 3.79
C ASN A 141 -4.75 0.70 4.54
N THR A 142 -3.72 1.16 5.26
CA THR A 142 -3.71 2.44 5.98
C THR A 142 -2.73 3.43 5.35
N MET A 143 -2.99 4.73 5.49
CA MET A 143 -2.08 5.78 4.98
C MET A 143 -0.64 5.59 5.45
N SER A 144 -0.43 5.22 6.72
CA SER A 144 0.92 4.95 7.25
C SER A 144 1.60 3.81 6.49
N SER A 145 0.88 2.71 6.25
CA SER A 145 1.41 1.49 5.63
C SER A 145 1.82 1.65 4.16
N TYR A 146 1.34 2.69 3.47
CA TYR A 146 1.75 3.03 2.08
C TYR A 146 2.35 4.44 1.93
N SER A 147 2.72 5.08 3.03
CA SER A 147 3.49 6.34 3.01
C SER A 147 4.93 6.11 2.53
N THR A 148 5.70 7.19 2.31
CA THR A 148 7.12 7.08 1.91
C THR A 148 8.03 6.48 3.00
N LYS A 149 7.45 6.10 4.16
CA LYS A 149 8.06 5.22 5.16
C LYS A 149 8.57 3.92 4.52
N TYR A 150 7.82 3.40 3.55
CA TYR A 150 8.08 2.12 2.91
C TYR A 150 8.46 2.31 1.44
N SER A 151 9.38 1.47 0.98
CA SER A 151 9.61 1.17 -0.43
C SER A 151 8.93 -0.17 -0.77
N PHE A 152 8.60 -0.38 -2.05
CA PHE A 152 7.78 -1.52 -2.50
C PHE A 152 8.45 -2.26 -3.65
N ALA A 153 8.41 -3.59 -3.62
CA ALA A 153 8.83 -4.43 -4.73
C ALA A 153 7.95 -5.67 -4.88
N ARG A 154 7.56 -5.97 -6.11
CA ARG A 154 6.89 -7.20 -6.49
C ARG A 154 7.83 -8.00 -7.38
N ALA A 155 8.24 -9.18 -6.93
CA ALA A 155 8.98 -10.12 -7.75
C ALA A 155 8.06 -11.27 -8.20
N GLU A 156 8.18 -11.69 -9.46
CA GLU A 156 7.34 -12.74 -10.04
C GLU A 156 8.20 -13.82 -10.72
N VAL A 157 7.80 -15.08 -10.55
CA VAL A 157 8.26 -16.23 -11.35
C VAL A 157 7.05 -16.76 -12.08
N LEU A 158 7.08 -16.72 -13.41
CA LEU A 158 5.94 -17.02 -14.29
C LEU A 158 6.25 -18.26 -15.12
N LYS A 159 5.27 -19.14 -15.27
CA LYS A 159 5.24 -20.20 -16.28
C LYS A 159 4.10 -19.89 -17.24
N LYS A 160 4.44 -19.36 -18.42
CA LYS A 160 3.52 -19.04 -19.51
C LYS A 160 3.16 -20.32 -20.24
N GLN A 161 1.89 -20.73 -20.13
CA GLN A 161 1.41 -21.99 -20.68
C GLN A 161 0.81 -21.77 -22.07
N ARG A 162 -0.21 -20.90 -22.17
CA ARG A 162 -0.90 -20.58 -23.43
C ARG A 162 -1.14 -19.09 -23.57
N ARG A 163 -1.28 -18.64 -24.81
CA ARG A 163 -1.77 -17.30 -25.16
C ARG A 163 -3.09 -17.45 -25.88
N TYR A 164 -4.11 -16.74 -25.44
CA TYR A 164 -5.41 -16.67 -26.09
C TYR A 164 -5.61 -15.29 -26.72
N LEU A 165 -6.17 -15.25 -27.93
CA LEU A 165 -6.36 -14.02 -28.70
C LEU A 165 -7.65 -14.08 -29.53
N LEU A 166 -8.45 -13.02 -29.46
CA LEU A 166 -9.44 -12.66 -30.47
C LEU A 166 -8.81 -11.63 -31.41
N ASN A 167 -8.36 -12.05 -32.59
CA ASN A 167 -7.65 -11.20 -33.54
C ASN A 167 -8.63 -10.32 -34.33
N THR A 168 -9.22 -9.33 -33.67
CA THR A 168 -10.25 -8.48 -34.27
C THR A 168 -10.32 -7.06 -33.74
N ASP A 169 -10.99 -6.20 -34.51
CA ASP A 169 -11.36 -4.85 -34.12
C ASP A 169 -12.57 -4.83 -33.18
N ILE A 170 -12.72 -3.69 -32.48
CA ILE A 170 -13.76 -3.46 -31.48
C ILE A 170 -15.18 -3.47 -32.06
N SER A 171 -15.36 -3.10 -33.33
CA SER A 171 -16.69 -3.05 -33.96
C SER A 171 -17.25 -4.44 -34.21
N THR A 172 -16.38 -5.40 -34.53
CA THR A 172 -16.74 -6.82 -34.59
C THR A 172 -17.02 -7.36 -33.18
N LEU A 173 -16.14 -7.10 -32.20
CA LEU A 173 -16.33 -7.58 -30.82
C LEU A 173 -17.65 -7.13 -30.19
N SER A 174 -18.08 -5.90 -30.50
CA SER A 174 -19.34 -5.33 -30.01
C SER A 174 -20.59 -6.09 -30.48
N GLN A 175 -20.48 -6.90 -31.53
CA GLN A 175 -21.58 -7.72 -32.06
C GLN A 175 -21.75 -9.05 -31.30
N TYR A 176 -20.74 -9.45 -30.53
CA TYR A 176 -20.70 -10.71 -29.79
C TYR A 176 -20.77 -10.46 -28.27
N LEU A 177 -21.51 -9.44 -27.84
CA LEU A 177 -21.79 -9.24 -26.42
C LEU A 177 -22.66 -10.39 -25.89
N SER A 178 -22.31 -10.90 -24.71
CA SER A 178 -23.10 -11.95 -24.06
C SER A 178 -24.50 -11.44 -23.73
N THR A 179 -25.51 -12.31 -23.86
CA THR A 179 -26.91 -11.98 -23.57
C THR A 179 -27.08 -11.40 -22.16
N THR A 180 -26.41 -11.99 -21.16
CA THR A 180 -26.45 -11.52 -19.77
C THR A 180 -25.92 -10.09 -19.63
N PHE A 181 -24.81 -9.74 -20.30
CA PHE A 181 -24.28 -8.38 -20.25
C PHE A 181 -25.25 -7.37 -20.87
N ILE A 182 -25.89 -7.71 -22.00
CA ILE A 182 -26.90 -6.86 -22.64
C ILE A 182 -28.12 -6.66 -21.72
N GLU A 183 -28.62 -7.73 -21.10
CA GLU A 183 -29.73 -7.67 -20.15
C GLU A 183 -29.39 -6.77 -18.95
N ASP A 184 -28.20 -6.96 -18.37
CA ASP A 184 -27.74 -6.17 -17.23
C ASP A 184 -27.54 -4.70 -17.59
N LEU A 185 -26.98 -4.39 -18.76
CA LEU A 185 -26.86 -3.02 -19.29
C LEU A 185 -28.21 -2.30 -19.43
N ASN A 186 -29.30 -3.05 -19.64
CA ASN A 186 -30.65 -2.50 -19.73
C ASN A 186 -31.33 -2.37 -18.37
N LYS A 187 -30.87 -3.13 -17.36
CA LYS A 187 -31.50 -3.25 -16.05
C LYS A 187 -30.85 -2.38 -14.99
N TYR A 188 -29.52 -2.32 -14.96
CA TYR A 188 -28.76 -1.74 -13.86
C TYR A 188 -28.19 -0.35 -14.19
N SER A 189 -27.80 0.37 -13.14
CA SER A 189 -27.11 1.65 -13.28
C SER A 189 -25.68 1.46 -13.83
N ALA A 190 -25.14 2.49 -14.46
CA ALA A 190 -23.77 2.47 -14.97
C ALA A 190 -22.73 2.14 -13.89
N ALA A 191 -22.88 2.68 -12.67
CA ALA A 191 -22.01 2.34 -11.55
C ALA A 191 -22.07 0.84 -11.17
N LYS A 192 -23.27 0.24 -11.21
CA LYS A 192 -23.45 -1.19 -10.93
C LYS A 192 -22.85 -2.07 -12.04
N ILE A 193 -22.92 -1.63 -13.29
CA ILE A 193 -22.24 -2.30 -14.41
C ILE A 193 -20.73 -2.34 -14.18
N VAL A 194 -20.14 -1.22 -13.75
CA VAL A 194 -18.70 -1.16 -13.45
C VAL A 194 -18.33 -2.08 -12.29
N GLU A 195 -19.14 -2.15 -11.23
CA GLU A 195 -18.92 -3.06 -10.10
C GLU A 195 -18.95 -4.54 -10.53
N MET A 196 -19.88 -4.91 -11.42
CA MET A 196 -20.13 -6.29 -11.83
C MET A 196 -19.18 -6.79 -12.93
N TYR A 197 -18.85 -5.93 -13.88
CA TYR A 197 -18.09 -6.27 -15.08
C TYR A 197 -16.70 -5.62 -15.11
N GLY A 198 -16.37 -4.79 -14.12
CA GLY A 198 -15.10 -4.08 -14.08
C GLY A 198 -15.06 -2.92 -15.07
N THR A 199 -13.87 -2.62 -15.54
CA THR A 199 -13.57 -1.40 -16.30
C THR A 199 -13.14 -1.69 -17.74
N HIS A 200 -12.57 -2.87 -17.98
CA HIS A 200 -11.99 -3.29 -19.25
C HIS A 200 -12.46 -4.69 -19.64
N VAL A 201 -12.29 -5.07 -20.90
CA VAL A 201 -12.51 -6.44 -21.40
C VAL A 201 -11.20 -7.04 -21.91
N LEU A 202 -10.93 -8.29 -21.51
CA LEU A 202 -9.72 -9.02 -21.90
C LEU A 202 -9.91 -9.71 -23.25
N THR A 203 -9.10 -9.36 -24.26
CA THR A 203 -9.19 -10.01 -25.60
C THR A 203 -7.88 -10.60 -26.11
N LYS A 204 -6.79 -10.40 -25.35
CA LYS A 204 -5.51 -11.08 -25.54
C LYS A 204 -4.85 -11.33 -24.19
N ILE A 205 -4.82 -12.59 -23.77
CA ILE A 205 -4.35 -13.00 -22.44
C ILE A 205 -3.28 -14.06 -22.52
N ILE A 206 -2.47 -14.14 -21.46
CA ILE A 206 -1.57 -15.25 -21.20
C ILE A 206 -2.04 -15.93 -19.94
N VAL A 207 -2.24 -17.25 -20.04
CA VAL A 207 -2.55 -18.10 -18.90
C VAL A 207 -1.37 -19.00 -18.58
N GLY A 208 -1.32 -19.41 -17.32
CA GLY A 208 -0.27 -20.27 -16.81
C GLY A 208 -0.27 -20.27 -15.29
N GLY A 209 0.93 -20.29 -14.72
CA GLY A 209 1.13 -20.27 -13.28
C GLY A 209 2.12 -19.17 -12.91
N LYS A 210 1.95 -18.59 -11.73
CA LYS A 210 2.92 -17.65 -11.17
C LYS A 210 3.06 -17.76 -9.67
N TYR A 211 4.28 -17.54 -9.21
CA TYR A 211 4.54 -17.08 -7.86
C TYR A 211 4.76 -15.58 -7.86
N VAL A 212 4.15 -14.89 -6.90
CA VAL A 212 4.31 -13.46 -6.67
C VAL A 212 4.80 -13.25 -5.25
N ALA A 213 5.82 -12.42 -5.07
CA ALA A 213 6.28 -11.95 -3.77
C ALA A 213 6.13 -10.44 -3.67
N ASP A 214 5.13 -10.01 -2.90
CA ASP A 214 4.87 -8.62 -2.54
C ASP A 214 5.69 -8.27 -1.30
N TYR A 215 6.76 -7.51 -1.50
CA TYR A 215 7.74 -7.14 -0.47
C TYR A 215 7.74 -5.64 -0.21
N LYS A 216 7.45 -5.23 1.02
CA LYS A 216 7.61 -3.84 1.47
C LYS A 216 8.68 -3.74 2.55
N SER A 217 9.43 -2.64 2.59
CA SER A 217 10.54 -2.46 3.52
C SER A 217 10.80 -1.00 3.85
N ALA A 218 11.16 -0.72 5.11
CA ALA A 218 11.71 0.56 5.50
C ALA A 218 13.22 0.59 5.22
N ILE A 219 13.66 1.64 4.53
CA ILE A 219 15.08 1.87 4.21
C ILE A 219 15.44 3.25 4.76
N THR A 220 15.93 3.27 5.99
CA THR A 220 16.13 4.52 6.76
C THR A 220 17.53 5.08 6.66
N GLU A 221 18.47 4.36 6.06
CA GLU A 221 19.89 4.74 5.96
C GLU A 221 20.31 5.02 4.50
N GLU A 222 19.37 5.47 3.68
CA GLU A 222 19.56 5.78 2.27
C GLU A 222 18.60 6.90 1.83
N THR A 223 19.11 7.89 1.13
CA THR A 223 18.31 9.01 0.57
C THR A 223 18.21 8.95 -0.95
N ASN A 224 19.09 8.20 -1.62
CA ASN A 224 19.06 8.04 -3.06
C ASN A 224 17.91 7.11 -3.48
N ARG A 225 17.01 7.65 -4.33
CA ARG A 225 15.81 6.93 -4.80
C ARG A 225 16.16 5.64 -5.55
N THR A 226 17.14 5.68 -6.45
CA THR A 226 17.60 4.52 -7.20
C THR A 226 18.15 3.42 -6.28
N GLU A 227 18.93 3.79 -5.27
CA GLU A 227 19.46 2.83 -4.29
C GLU A 227 18.36 2.26 -3.37
N LYS A 228 17.35 3.05 -2.99
CA LYS A 228 16.17 2.54 -2.28
C LYS A 228 15.42 1.51 -3.12
N THR A 229 15.15 1.82 -4.40
CA THR A 229 14.50 0.91 -5.35
C THR A 229 15.30 -0.38 -5.55
N LYS A 230 16.63 -0.28 -5.71
CA LYS A 230 17.53 -1.43 -5.79
C LYS A 230 17.48 -2.29 -4.53
N THR A 231 17.46 -1.65 -3.36
CA THR A 231 17.45 -2.31 -2.05
C THR A 231 16.16 -3.07 -1.80
N VAL A 232 14.99 -2.47 -2.06
CA VAL A 232 13.71 -3.17 -1.89
C VAL A 232 13.55 -4.30 -2.93
N SER A 233 14.03 -4.10 -4.15
CA SER A 233 14.06 -5.13 -5.20
C SER A 233 14.87 -6.35 -4.77
N ALA A 234 16.03 -6.14 -4.14
CA ALA A 234 16.84 -7.24 -3.60
C ALA A 234 16.08 -8.05 -2.55
N GLY A 235 15.29 -7.41 -1.68
CA GLY A 235 14.49 -8.11 -0.66
C GLY A 235 13.42 -9.03 -1.25
N ALA A 236 12.68 -8.58 -2.28
CA ALA A 236 11.70 -9.41 -2.97
C ALA A 236 12.35 -10.65 -3.63
N LYS A 237 13.46 -10.42 -4.37
CA LYS A 237 14.22 -11.48 -5.05
C LYS A 237 14.84 -12.48 -4.08
N TYR A 238 15.36 -11.99 -2.94
CA TYR A 238 15.94 -12.82 -1.90
C TYR A 238 14.91 -13.80 -1.34
N ASN A 239 13.72 -13.31 -0.99
CA ASN A 239 12.67 -14.13 -0.38
C ASN A 239 12.15 -15.21 -1.33
N LEU A 240 11.92 -14.90 -2.61
CA LEU A 240 11.59 -15.94 -3.60
C LEU A 240 12.72 -16.95 -3.81
N SER A 241 13.96 -16.48 -3.90
CA SER A 241 15.13 -17.37 -4.01
C SER A 241 15.26 -18.32 -2.82
N SER A 242 14.93 -17.83 -1.61
CA SER A 242 15.05 -18.60 -0.37
C SER A 242 14.13 -19.81 -0.33
N ILE A 243 13.00 -19.77 -1.05
CA ILE A 243 12.05 -20.87 -1.17
C ILE A 243 12.22 -21.69 -2.46
N GLY A 244 13.38 -21.60 -3.12
CA GLY A 244 13.69 -22.39 -4.32
C GLY A 244 13.20 -21.81 -5.65
N LEU A 245 12.62 -20.60 -5.64
CA LEU A 245 12.10 -19.93 -6.84
C LEU A 245 13.12 -18.95 -7.42
N ASN A 246 14.21 -19.48 -7.96
CA ASN A 246 15.18 -18.75 -8.76
C ASN A 246 15.49 -19.56 -10.03
N ALA A 247 14.93 -19.17 -11.17
CA ALA A 247 15.15 -19.84 -12.44
C ALA A 247 16.61 -19.61 -12.89
N ASN A 248 17.41 -20.69 -12.89
CA ASN A 248 18.75 -20.72 -13.48
C ASN A 248 19.75 -19.66 -12.95
N GLY A 249 19.56 -19.14 -11.74
CA GLY A 249 20.47 -18.13 -11.17
C GLY A 249 20.35 -16.75 -11.83
N ALA A 250 19.22 -16.44 -12.48
CA ALA A 250 18.95 -15.14 -13.10
C ALA A 250 19.11 -13.96 -12.12
N TRP A 251 18.99 -14.24 -10.82
CA TRP A 251 19.22 -13.29 -9.75
C TRP A 251 20.56 -13.55 -9.07
N ASN A 252 21.48 -12.57 -9.15
CA ASN A 252 22.81 -12.63 -8.54
C ASN A 252 22.71 -12.74 -7.00
N LYS A 253 23.01 -13.94 -6.49
CA LYS A 253 22.85 -14.28 -5.07
C LYS A 253 23.70 -13.41 -4.14
N THR A 254 24.93 -13.08 -4.53
CA THR A 254 25.85 -12.30 -3.69
C THR A 254 25.38 -10.86 -3.56
N GLU A 255 25.10 -10.21 -4.69
CA GLU A 255 24.62 -8.82 -4.71
C GLU A 255 23.31 -8.66 -3.94
N ILE A 256 22.37 -9.58 -4.15
CA ILE A 256 21.07 -9.56 -3.47
C ILE A 256 21.24 -9.75 -1.96
N THR A 257 22.09 -10.69 -1.53
CA THR A 257 22.30 -10.95 -0.10
C THR A 257 22.88 -9.73 0.61
N GLU A 258 23.87 -9.06 0.01
CA GLU A 258 24.49 -7.87 0.61
C GLU A 258 23.54 -6.68 0.60
N THR A 259 22.87 -6.41 -0.53
CA THR A 259 21.94 -5.28 -0.64
C THR A 259 20.73 -5.46 0.28
N ASN A 260 20.23 -6.69 0.46
CA ASN A 260 19.10 -6.98 1.32
C ASN A 260 19.35 -6.65 2.80
N LYS A 261 20.61 -6.57 3.26
CA LYS A 261 20.95 -6.19 4.65
C LYS A 261 20.50 -4.77 5.01
N LYS A 262 20.32 -3.90 4.01
CA LYS A 262 19.83 -2.52 4.21
C LYS A 262 18.32 -2.44 4.46
N ASN A 263 17.57 -3.51 4.20
CA ASN A 263 16.12 -3.55 4.45
C ASN A 263 15.83 -3.72 5.94
N THR A 264 14.90 -2.93 6.46
CA THR A 264 14.45 -3.00 7.86
C THR A 264 12.92 -2.99 7.93
N ASN A 265 12.35 -3.52 9.01
CA ASN A 265 10.88 -3.56 9.24
C ASN A 265 10.09 -4.05 8.02
N TRP A 266 10.63 -5.03 7.31
CA TRP A 266 10.05 -5.50 6.06
C TRP A 266 9.01 -6.60 6.29
N GLU A 267 8.17 -6.80 5.29
CA GLU A 267 7.20 -7.89 5.23
C GLU A 267 7.16 -8.41 3.79
N CYS A 268 7.05 -9.72 3.63
CA CYS A 268 6.94 -10.38 2.34
C CYS A 268 5.71 -11.28 2.30
N HIS A 269 4.82 -11.06 1.34
CA HIS A 269 3.69 -11.94 1.07
C HIS A 269 3.92 -12.68 -0.24
N ILE A 270 4.09 -13.99 -0.15
CA ILE A 270 4.27 -14.87 -1.29
C ILE A 270 2.96 -15.58 -1.56
N LYS A 271 2.55 -15.64 -2.83
CA LYS A 271 1.37 -16.39 -3.27
C LYS A 271 1.61 -17.15 -4.56
N SER A 272 0.92 -18.27 -4.70
CA SER A 272 0.90 -19.09 -5.90
C SER A 272 -0.46 -19.02 -6.59
N ILE A 273 -0.45 -18.76 -7.89
CA ILE A 273 -1.63 -18.71 -8.76
C ILE A 273 -1.37 -19.67 -9.91
N GLY A 274 -2.24 -20.67 -10.11
CA GLY A 274 -2.05 -21.72 -11.12
C GLY A 274 -1.02 -22.79 -10.74
N GLY A 275 -1.10 -23.94 -11.41
CA GLY A 275 -0.38 -25.16 -11.07
C GLY A 275 -0.90 -25.84 -9.79
N SER A 276 -0.23 -26.91 -9.36
CA SER A 276 -0.65 -27.75 -8.21
C SER A 276 -0.60 -27.04 -6.85
N THR A 277 0.09 -25.90 -6.78
CA THR A 277 0.26 -25.11 -5.54
C THR A 277 -0.65 -23.90 -5.49
N SER A 278 -1.53 -23.71 -6.47
CA SER A 278 -2.47 -22.57 -6.52
C SER A 278 -3.24 -22.42 -5.20
N GLY A 279 -3.35 -21.19 -4.72
CA GLY A 279 -3.97 -20.88 -3.41
C GLY A 279 -3.01 -20.97 -2.22
N THR A 280 -1.76 -21.40 -2.42
CA THR A 280 -0.72 -21.29 -1.38
C THR A 280 -0.41 -19.83 -1.10
N SER A 281 -0.41 -19.46 0.19
CA SER A 281 0.04 -18.14 0.65
C SER A 281 0.99 -18.29 1.83
N ILE A 282 2.09 -17.54 1.80
CA ILE A 282 3.16 -17.54 2.80
C ILE A 282 3.42 -16.09 3.18
N THR A 283 3.55 -15.81 4.47
CA THR A 283 4.03 -14.52 4.96
C THR A 283 5.38 -14.73 5.62
N VAL A 284 6.36 -13.93 5.24
CA VAL A 284 7.72 -13.96 5.79
C VAL A 284 8.01 -12.61 6.42
N THR A 285 8.48 -12.62 7.66
CA THR A 285 8.90 -11.43 8.41
C THR A 285 10.34 -11.59 8.91
N PRO A 286 11.03 -10.49 9.28
CA PRO A 286 12.40 -10.54 9.80
C PRO A 286 12.56 -11.56 10.93
N GLY A 287 13.64 -12.35 10.87
CA GLY A 287 13.99 -13.34 11.90
C GLY A 287 13.25 -14.68 11.83
N GLN A 288 12.32 -14.84 10.88
CA GLN A 288 11.70 -16.14 10.61
C GLN A 288 12.48 -16.90 9.53
N SER A 289 12.80 -18.17 9.80
CA SER A 289 13.32 -19.08 8.77
C SER A 289 12.15 -19.74 8.04
N THR A 290 12.13 -19.63 6.72
CA THR A 290 11.20 -20.40 5.88
C THR A 290 11.74 -21.82 5.73
N SER A 291 11.06 -22.81 6.30
CA SER A 291 11.39 -24.24 6.09
C SER A 291 10.78 -24.81 4.81
N TYR A 292 10.20 -23.95 3.97
CA TYR A 292 9.41 -24.33 2.81
C TYR A 292 10.20 -24.11 1.53
N THR A 293 10.37 -25.17 0.75
CA THR A 293 11.09 -25.14 -0.53
C THR A 293 10.19 -25.64 -1.65
N ILE A 294 10.05 -24.84 -2.71
CA ILE A 294 9.40 -25.22 -3.95
C ILE A 294 10.41 -25.84 -4.89
N ASN A 295 10.08 -27.01 -5.41
CA ASN A 295 10.75 -27.56 -6.57
C ASN A 295 10.22 -26.85 -7.83
N LEU A 296 11.01 -25.94 -8.40
CA LEU A 296 10.63 -25.16 -9.57
C LEU A 296 10.25 -26.04 -10.77
N GLY A 297 10.97 -27.13 -11.00
CA GLY A 297 10.70 -28.09 -12.08
C GLY A 297 9.32 -28.73 -11.92
N ALA A 298 9.09 -29.37 -10.77
CA ALA A 298 7.82 -30.03 -10.47
C ALA A 298 6.63 -29.06 -10.46
N TRP A 299 6.81 -27.83 -9.95
CA TRP A 299 5.79 -26.80 -10.05
C TRP A 299 5.52 -26.43 -11.52
N SER A 300 6.56 -26.19 -12.32
CA SER A 300 6.39 -25.79 -13.72
C SER A 300 5.72 -26.87 -14.58
N GLU A 301 5.96 -28.14 -14.27
CA GLU A 301 5.29 -29.30 -14.91
C GLU A 301 3.82 -29.38 -14.53
N SER A 302 3.46 -28.96 -13.31
CA SER A 302 2.07 -28.92 -12.85
C SER A 302 1.24 -27.79 -13.47
N VAL A 303 1.88 -26.80 -14.09
CA VAL A 303 1.19 -25.72 -14.81
C VAL A 303 0.82 -26.24 -16.20
N ASP A 304 -0.29 -26.96 -16.27
CA ASP A 304 -0.89 -27.47 -17.50
C ASP A 304 -2.13 -26.66 -17.91
N ASP A 305 -2.80 -27.07 -18.98
CA ASP A 305 -3.96 -26.38 -19.54
C ASP A 305 -5.17 -26.34 -18.59
N LYS A 306 -5.28 -27.28 -17.63
CA LYS A 306 -6.39 -27.35 -16.67
C LYS A 306 -6.09 -26.59 -15.38
N HIS A 307 -4.82 -26.45 -15.05
CA HIS A 307 -4.37 -25.76 -13.84
C HIS A 307 -3.80 -24.37 -14.14
N SER A 308 -3.98 -23.86 -15.34
CA SER A 308 -3.60 -22.50 -15.71
C SER A 308 -4.62 -21.46 -15.24
N LYS A 309 -4.13 -20.26 -14.94
CA LYS A 309 -4.91 -19.08 -14.56
C LYS A 309 -4.38 -17.86 -15.30
N LEU A 310 -5.13 -16.77 -15.32
CA LEU A 310 -4.66 -15.49 -15.87
C LEU A 310 -3.39 -15.03 -15.15
N ILE A 311 -2.32 -14.81 -15.90
CA ILE A 311 -1.05 -14.30 -15.35
C ILE A 311 -0.55 -13.05 -16.05
N ASP A 312 -1.00 -12.78 -17.28
CA ASP A 312 -0.67 -11.56 -18.03
C ASP A 312 -1.75 -11.23 -19.06
N ALA A 313 -1.77 -9.98 -19.52
CA ALA A 313 -2.64 -9.51 -20.60
C ALA A 313 -1.90 -8.50 -21.48
N ASP A 314 -2.29 -8.43 -22.75
CA ASP A 314 -1.82 -7.38 -23.65
C ASP A 314 -2.77 -6.20 -23.60
N TRP A 315 -2.31 -5.09 -23.03
CA TRP A 315 -3.12 -3.89 -22.87
C TRP A 315 -3.45 -3.20 -24.20
N ASN A 316 -2.73 -3.49 -25.29
CA ASN A 316 -3.08 -3.02 -26.63
C ASN A 316 -4.24 -3.81 -27.27
N ALA A 317 -4.60 -4.95 -26.70
CA ALA A 317 -5.77 -5.75 -27.05
C ALA A 317 -6.64 -5.99 -25.80
N THR A 318 -6.78 -4.93 -25.02
CA THR A 318 -7.69 -4.82 -23.88
C THR A 318 -8.38 -3.48 -24.00
N TYR A 319 -9.72 -3.46 -23.91
CA TYR A 319 -10.50 -2.29 -24.27
C TYR A 319 -11.33 -1.81 -23.08
N PRO A 320 -11.52 -0.51 -22.86
CA PRO A 320 -12.50 -0.01 -21.90
C PRO A 320 -13.89 -0.57 -22.22
N ILE A 321 -14.65 -1.01 -21.21
CA ILE A 321 -15.94 -1.69 -21.43
C ILE A 321 -16.96 -0.82 -22.18
N TYR A 322 -16.89 0.50 -22.02
CA TYR A 322 -17.80 1.42 -22.68
C TYR A 322 -17.60 1.49 -24.20
N ASP A 323 -16.44 1.06 -24.71
CA ASP A 323 -16.19 1.08 -26.15
C ASP A 323 -16.93 -0.01 -26.92
N LEU A 324 -17.38 -1.06 -26.23
CA LEU A 324 -18.23 -2.10 -26.79
C LEU A 324 -19.71 -1.73 -26.87
N ILE A 325 -20.13 -0.64 -26.23
CA ILE A 325 -21.55 -0.28 -26.11
C ILE A 325 -21.97 0.57 -27.31
N SER A 326 -22.89 0.05 -28.12
CA SER A 326 -23.36 0.75 -29.34
C SER A 326 -24.36 1.89 -29.04
N ASP A 327 -25.16 1.78 -27.97
CA ASP A 327 -26.08 2.85 -27.56
C ASP A 327 -25.28 4.05 -27.04
N PRO A 328 -25.35 5.22 -27.70
CA PRO A 328 -24.48 6.36 -27.38
C PRO A 328 -24.76 6.94 -25.98
N ILE A 329 -26.00 6.88 -25.50
CA ILE A 329 -26.39 7.41 -24.19
C ILE A 329 -25.85 6.49 -23.09
N LYS A 330 -26.01 5.17 -23.25
CA LYS A 330 -25.47 4.19 -22.29
C LYS A 330 -23.95 4.19 -22.30
N LYS A 331 -23.32 4.24 -23.48
CA LYS A 331 -21.87 4.36 -23.63
C LYS A 331 -21.33 5.53 -22.81
N GLN A 332 -21.91 6.72 -22.96
CA GLN A 332 -21.46 7.90 -22.23
C GLN A 332 -21.63 7.76 -20.72
N LYS A 333 -22.77 7.24 -20.24
CA LYS A 333 -23.00 7.01 -18.81
C LYS A 333 -22.03 5.99 -18.20
N VAL A 334 -21.76 4.90 -18.90
CA VAL A 334 -20.78 3.89 -18.45
C VAL A 334 -19.37 4.45 -18.48
N LYS A 335 -19.02 5.25 -19.49
CA LYS A 335 -17.73 5.95 -19.53
C LYS A 335 -17.53 6.85 -18.31
N GLU A 336 -18.49 7.70 -17.99
CA GLU A 336 -18.43 8.57 -16.81
C GLU A 336 -18.31 7.76 -15.51
N ALA A 337 -19.06 6.66 -15.38
CA ALA A 337 -18.98 5.77 -14.23
C ALA A 337 -17.61 5.08 -14.10
N VAL A 338 -17.01 4.62 -15.22
CA VAL A 338 -15.67 4.03 -15.23
C VAL A 338 -14.62 5.04 -14.78
N LEU A 339 -14.67 6.27 -15.31
CA LEU A 339 -13.71 7.32 -14.95
C LEU A 339 -13.83 7.73 -13.48
N ALA A 340 -15.05 7.89 -12.97
CA ALA A 340 -15.29 8.19 -11.56
C ALA A 340 -14.86 7.04 -10.65
N TYR A 341 -15.11 5.79 -11.08
CA TYR A 341 -14.69 4.60 -10.34
C TYR A 341 -13.16 4.52 -10.24
N ILE A 342 -12.44 4.73 -11.34
CA ILE A 342 -10.96 4.75 -11.33
C ILE A 342 -10.44 5.86 -10.41
N ASP A 343 -10.94 7.09 -10.52
CA ASP A 343 -10.48 8.19 -9.66
C ASP A 343 -10.75 7.92 -8.17
N SER A 344 -11.87 7.26 -7.84
CA SER A 344 -12.21 6.91 -6.46
C SER A 344 -11.23 5.93 -5.81
N LYS A 345 -10.43 5.22 -6.61
CA LYS A 345 -9.52 4.17 -6.14
C LYS A 345 -8.09 4.66 -5.93
N LYS A 346 -7.76 5.89 -6.36
CA LYS A 346 -6.43 6.49 -6.20
C LYS A 346 -5.95 6.43 -4.75
N ILE A 347 -4.64 6.30 -4.58
CA ILE A 347 -3.99 6.36 -3.28
C ILE A 347 -3.27 7.70 -3.13
N VAL A 348 -3.31 8.26 -1.93
CA VAL A 348 -2.59 9.49 -1.60
C VAL A 348 -1.39 9.13 -0.73
N VAL A 349 -0.21 9.03 -1.36
CA VAL A 349 1.04 8.71 -0.67
C VAL A 349 1.50 9.94 0.12
N LYS A 350 1.64 9.78 1.44
CA LYS A 350 2.12 10.86 2.32
C LYS A 350 3.63 10.80 2.47
N GLU A 351 4.28 11.95 2.30
CA GLU A 351 5.71 12.10 2.49
C GLU A 351 6.05 12.19 3.98
N VAL A 352 6.85 11.23 4.44
CA VAL A 352 7.31 11.13 5.82
C VAL A 352 8.82 10.87 5.86
N ASN A 353 9.47 11.40 6.88
CA ASN A 353 10.90 11.22 7.13
C ASN A 353 11.12 10.47 8.45
N PRO A 354 12.13 9.60 8.57
CA PRO A 354 12.51 9.03 9.85
C PRO A 354 13.02 10.13 10.79
N PHE A 355 12.66 10.06 12.07
CA PHE A 355 13.18 10.94 13.11
C PHE A 355 14.26 10.21 13.90
N TYR A 356 15.50 10.49 13.56
CA TYR A 356 16.68 9.81 14.08
C TYR A 356 17.11 10.40 15.42
N ARG A 357 17.78 9.57 16.23
CA ARG A 357 18.44 9.94 17.48
C ARG A 357 19.89 9.47 17.46
N VAL A 358 20.83 10.35 17.80
CA VAL A 358 22.24 10.00 18.00
C VAL A 358 22.76 10.63 19.29
N TYR A 359 23.78 10.01 19.89
CA TYR A 359 24.33 10.44 21.18
C TYR A 359 25.85 10.53 21.14
N LYS A 360 26.40 11.51 21.86
CA LYS A 360 27.84 11.67 22.05
C LYS A 360 28.19 11.61 23.53
N GLY A 361 28.76 10.49 23.96
CA GLY A 361 29.08 10.22 25.36
C GLY A 361 29.96 11.27 26.04
N LYS A 362 30.97 11.78 25.34
CA LYS A 362 31.87 12.82 25.86
C LYS A 362 31.13 14.12 26.18
N ASP A 363 30.16 14.49 25.34
CA ASP A 363 29.44 15.75 25.44
C ASP A 363 28.14 15.58 26.24
N ARG A 364 27.76 14.33 26.58
CA ARG A 364 26.49 13.96 27.22
C ARG A 364 25.27 14.59 26.53
N ASN A 365 25.34 14.67 25.21
CA ASN A 365 24.36 15.37 24.38
C ASN A 365 23.69 14.41 23.41
N THR A 366 22.37 14.48 23.36
CA THR A 366 21.54 13.74 22.40
C THR A 366 21.09 14.70 21.30
N PHE A 367 21.17 14.27 20.05
CA PHE A 367 20.76 15.04 18.88
C PHE A 367 19.69 14.27 18.10
N TYR A 368 18.70 15.00 17.62
CA TYR A 368 17.60 14.47 16.83
C TYR A 368 17.50 15.20 15.51
N SER A 369 17.17 14.49 14.45
CA SER A 369 16.94 15.11 13.16
C SER A 369 16.01 14.26 12.32
N SER A 370 15.26 14.89 11.43
CA SER A 370 14.53 14.20 10.35
C SER A 370 15.34 14.07 9.06
N SER A 371 16.63 14.38 9.10
CA SER A 371 17.54 14.36 7.96
C SER A 371 18.69 13.39 8.17
N TYR A 372 18.77 12.37 7.33
CA TYR A 372 19.85 11.39 7.40
C TYR A 372 21.23 12.02 7.13
N GLU A 373 21.30 13.03 6.26
CA GLU A 373 22.56 13.74 5.98
C GLU A 373 23.10 14.47 7.22
N GLU A 374 22.22 15.06 8.04
CA GLU A 374 22.64 15.67 9.31
C GLU A 374 23.13 14.61 10.30
N ILE A 375 22.51 13.43 10.29
CA ILE A 375 22.94 12.32 11.15
C ILE A 375 24.34 11.85 10.77
N ILE A 376 24.63 11.70 9.48
CA ILE A 376 25.99 11.38 9.00
C ILE A 376 27.00 12.44 9.44
N ASP A 377 26.68 13.74 9.33
CA ASP A 377 27.58 14.79 9.79
C ASP A 377 27.86 14.71 11.30
N LYS A 378 26.83 14.42 12.10
CA LYS A 378 26.99 14.23 13.55
C LYS A 378 27.85 13.00 13.84
N MET A 379 27.65 11.90 13.11
CA MET A 379 28.46 10.70 13.25
C MET A 379 29.94 10.95 12.93
N ASN A 380 30.23 11.77 11.90
CA ASN A 380 31.59 12.18 11.55
C ASN A 380 32.30 12.99 12.64
N ILE A 381 31.56 13.63 13.56
CA ILE A 381 32.12 14.37 14.71
C ILE A 381 31.97 13.61 16.05
N GLY A 382 31.76 12.30 15.97
CA GLY A 382 31.82 11.38 17.11
C GLY A 382 30.50 11.15 17.84
N TYR A 383 29.36 11.49 17.23
CA TYR A 383 28.08 10.92 17.68
C TYR A 383 27.96 9.47 17.19
N LEU A 384 27.21 8.65 17.93
CA LEU A 384 26.89 7.28 17.54
C LEU A 384 25.37 7.10 17.50
N PRO A 385 24.84 6.21 16.65
CA PRO A 385 23.47 5.72 16.77
C PRO A 385 23.22 5.31 18.21
N ASP A 386 22.14 5.81 18.79
CA ASP A 386 21.86 5.64 20.22
C ASP A 386 20.61 4.76 20.45
N PRO A 387 20.69 3.44 20.17
CA PRO A 387 19.67 2.52 20.60
C PRO A 387 19.89 2.21 22.09
N ILE A 388 19.15 2.88 22.99
CA ILE A 388 19.21 2.55 24.42
C ILE A 388 18.49 1.23 24.65
N LEU A 389 17.19 1.18 24.32
CA LEU A 389 16.40 -0.07 24.34
C LEU A 389 15.64 -0.30 23.02
N THR A 390 15.55 0.69 22.15
CA THR A 390 14.84 0.62 20.86
C THR A 390 15.73 1.04 19.69
N ASN A 391 15.21 1.02 18.45
CA ASN A 391 15.93 1.55 17.30
C ASN A 391 16.25 3.04 17.51
N TYR A 392 17.36 3.52 16.93
CA TYR A 392 17.73 4.93 17.01
C TYR A 392 16.80 5.82 16.16
N VAL A 393 16.03 5.24 15.23
CA VAL A 393 14.85 5.86 14.63
C VAL A 393 13.68 5.82 15.62
N GLN A 394 13.23 6.99 16.08
CA GLN A 394 12.16 7.12 17.08
C GLN A 394 10.76 6.92 16.46
N GLY A 395 10.62 7.16 15.16
CA GLY A 395 9.36 7.12 14.44
C GLY A 395 9.49 7.90 13.14
N TYR A 396 8.37 8.28 12.55
CA TYR A 396 8.31 9.08 11.34
C TYR A 396 7.50 10.37 11.57
N VAL A 397 7.99 11.45 10.99
CA VAL A 397 7.35 12.77 10.94
C VAL A 397 6.84 13.03 9.53
N PHE A 398 5.75 13.75 9.37
CA PHE A 398 5.35 14.25 8.06
C PHE A 398 6.35 15.29 7.59
N LYS A 399 6.69 15.24 6.30
CA LYS A 399 7.58 16.23 5.68
C LYS A 399 6.89 17.59 5.55
N ASN A 400 5.58 17.60 5.28
CA ASN A 400 4.74 18.79 5.14
C ASN A 400 3.63 18.81 6.20
N ALA A 401 3.02 19.98 6.42
CA ALA A 401 1.91 20.12 7.34
C ALA A 401 0.67 19.35 6.84
N GLU A 402 0.10 18.53 7.73
CA GLU A 402 -1.11 17.77 7.49
C GLU A 402 -2.21 18.17 8.51
N PRO A 403 -3.50 17.92 8.21
CA PRO A 403 -4.58 18.22 9.16
C PRO A 403 -4.32 17.62 10.55
N GLY A 404 -4.41 18.46 11.59
CA GLY A 404 -4.19 18.05 12.98
C GLY A 404 -2.73 17.90 13.42
N THR A 405 -1.77 18.25 12.55
CA THR A 405 -0.33 18.20 12.87
C THR A 405 0.24 19.54 13.31
N VAL A 406 1.32 19.49 14.08
CA VAL A 406 2.13 20.61 14.57
C VAL A 406 3.61 20.36 14.25
N PRO A 407 4.40 21.41 13.94
CA PRO A 407 5.82 21.26 13.63
C PRO A 407 6.64 20.90 14.87
N ILE A 408 7.71 20.13 14.70
CA ILE A 408 8.78 20.01 15.71
C ILE A 408 9.82 21.09 15.43
N TYR A 409 9.88 22.11 16.29
CA TYR A 409 10.92 23.13 16.27
C TYR A 409 12.18 22.63 16.95
N ARG A 410 13.34 22.81 16.31
CA ARG A 410 14.68 22.61 16.88
C ARG A 410 15.34 23.96 17.14
N LEU A 411 15.76 24.16 18.38
CA LEU A 411 16.51 25.32 18.84
C LEU A 411 17.86 24.90 19.38
N TYR A 412 18.85 25.80 19.31
CA TYR A 412 20.20 25.53 19.78
C TYR A 412 20.78 26.70 20.57
N LYS A 413 21.48 26.37 21.66
CA LYS A 413 22.22 27.35 22.47
C LYS A 413 23.71 27.05 22.43
N SER A 414 24.47 27.91 21.74
CA SER A 414 25.91 27.75 21.52
C SER A 414 26.73 27.69 22.82
N SER A 415 26.36 28.50 23.81
CA SER A 415 27.09 28.58 25.09
C SER A 415 27.04 27.28 25.90
N THR A 416 25.97 26.50 25.75
CA THR A 416 25.79 25.19 26.44
C THR A 416 25.90 24.01 25.48
N LYS A 417 26.10 24.25 24.18
CA LYS A 417 26.12 23.24 23.11
C LYS A 417 24.93 22.27 23.18
N ASN A 418 23.74 22.78 23.51
CA ASN A 418 22.55 21.96 23.74
C ASN A 418 21.44 22.31 22.75
N SER A 419 20.75 21.29 22.26
CA SER A 419 19.59 21.41 21.39
C SER A 419 18.30 21.24 22.20
N TYR A 420 17.23 21.92 21.79
CA TYR A 420 15.91 21.82 22.41
C TYR A 420 14.85 21.62 21.34
N TYR A 421 13.95 20.68 21.57
CA TYR A 421 12.88 20.31 20.65
C TYR A 421 11.51 20.56 21.29
N THR A 422 10.62 21.21 20.58
CA THR A 422 9.25 21.47 21.06
C THR A 422 8.29 21.60 19.89
N THR A 423 7.01 21.35 20.14
CA THR A 423 5.91 21.65 19.22
C THR A 423 5.12 22.89 19.63
N SER A 424 5.53 23.56 20.72
CA SER A 424 4.90 24.77 21.23
C SER A 424 5.62 26.02 20.73
N TRP A 425 4.88 26.90 20.06
CA TRP A 425 5.40 28.22 19.69
C TRP A 425 5.71 29.10 20.90
N ASP A 426 4.91 29.00 21.98
CA ASP A 426 5.16 29.75 23.22
C ASP A 426 6.45 29.30 23.90
N GLU A 427 6.74 27.99 23.90
CA GLU A 427 8.02 27.48 24.40
C GLU A 427 9.18 27.96 23.52
N VAL A 428 9.01 28.03 22.19
CA VAL A 428 10.02 28.61 21.30
C VAL A 428 10.38 30.04 21.73
N GLN A 429 9.37 30.90 21.89
CA GLN A 429 9.58 32.28 22.31
C GLN A 429 10.24 32.39 23.69
N ASN A 430 9.89 31.50 24.63
CA ASN A 430 10.49 31.45 25.96
C ASN A 430 11.93 30.97 25.93
N MET A 431 12.25 29.98 25.09
CA MET A 431 13.62 29.48 24.93
C MET A 431 14.51 30.52 24.23
N GLN A 432 13.98 31.31 23.30
CA GLN A 432 14.69 32.43 22.70
C GLN A 432 15.11 33.48 23.72
N LYS A 433 14.23 33.84 24.66
CA LYS A 433 14.58 34.72 25.81
C LYS A 433 15.68 34.14 26.69
N LYS A 434 15.80 32.80 26.75
CA LYS A 434 16.87 32.07 27.45
C LYS A 434 18.16 31.94 26.62
N GLY A 435 18.24 32.56 25.44
CA GLY A 435 19.42 32.59 24.57
C GLY A 435 19.54 31.40 23.61
N TYR A 436 18.46 30.67 23.36
CA TYR A 436 18.41 29.69 22.27
C TYR A 436 18.09 30.39 20.96
N ASN A 437 18.69 29.95 19.86
CA ASN A 437 18.40 30.43 18.51
C ASN A 437 17.80 29.30 17.67
N TYR A 438 17.15 29.64 16.56
CA TYR A 438 16.74 28.64 15.57
C TYR A 438 17.96 27.87 15.07
N ASP A 439 17.89 26.54 15.10
CA ASP A 439 18.98 25.67 14.68
C ASP A 439 18.81 25.24 13.22
N ASN A 440 19.16 26.16 12.32
CA ASN A 440 19.29 25.89 10.90
C ASN A 440 20.67 25.27 10.64
N PHE A 441 20.75 23.94 10.69
CA PHE A 441 21.96 23.21 10.38
C PHE A 441 22.04 23.04 8.84
N LYS A 442 22.07 21.83 8.30
CA LYS A 442 21.89 21.63 6.85
C LYS A 442 20.42 21.72 6.44
N THR A 443 19.51 21.40 7.35
CA THR A 443 18.06 21.51 7.14
C THR A 443 17.44 22.62 7.99
N SER A 444 16.17 22.90 7.70
CA SER A 444 15.35 23.86 8.44
C SER A 444 15.32 23.55 9.94
N TYR A 445 15.16 24.58 10.77
CA TYR A 445 14.83 24.44 12.20
C TYR A 445 13.52 23.68 12.46
N ILE A 446 12.69 23.44 11.44
CA ILE A 446 11.51 22.56 11.51
C ILE A 446 11.92 21.15 11.10
N GLN A 447 11.83 20.20 12.04
CA GLN A 447 12.22 18.80 11.87
C GLN A 447 11.06 17.92 11.37
N GLY A 448 10.07 18.50 10.70
CA GLY A 448 8.82 17.84 10.27
C GLY A 448 7.64 18.09 11.20
N TYR A 449 6.52 17.42 10.92
CA TYR A 449 5.24 17.62 11.59
C TYR A 449 4.73 16.32 12.22
N ILE A 450 4.11 16.43 13.38
CA ILE A 450 3.54 15.31 14.15
C ILE A 450 2.13 15.65 14.60
N TYR A 451 1.28 14.66 14.87
CA TYR A 451 -0.07 14.94 15.34
C TYR A 451 -0.04 15.62 16.71
N LYS A 452 -0.88 16.64 16.91
CA LYS A 452 -1.01 17.31 18.20
C LYS A 452 -1.65 16.39 19.25
N ASN A 453 -2.66 15.64 18.83
CA ASN A 453 -3.44 14.72 19.66
C ASN A 453 -3.22 13.28 19.20
N GLU A 454 -3.54 12.31 20.06
CA GLU A 454 -3.47 10.90 19.72
C GLU A 454 -4.41 10.56 18.56
N MET A 455 -3.86 9.90 17.54
CA MET A 455 -4.61 9.37 16.41
C MET A 455 -4.42 7.85 16.33
N PRO A 456 -5.36 7.09 15.74
CA PRO A 456 -5.19 5.65 15.55
C PRO A 456 -3.86 5.31 14.86
N GLY A 457 -3.10 4.39 15.44
CA GLY A 457 -1.80 3.95 14.88
C GLY A 457 -0.65 4.94 15.08
N THR A 458 -0.74 5.88 16.03
CA THR A 458 0.36 6.78 16.39
C THR A 458 0.97 6.44 17.74
N VAL A 459 2.18 6.92 18.00
CA VAL A 459 2.89 6.76 19.28
C VAL A 459 3.27 8.12 19.86
N PRO A 460 3.14 8.32 21.19
CA PRO A 460 3.49 9.59 21.83
C PRO A 460 5.00 9.84 21.78
N LEU A 461 5.41 11.09 21.61
CA LEU A 461 6.78 11.56 21.80
C LEU A 461 6.93 12.16 23.19
N TYR A 462 7.57 11.42 24.09
CA TYR A 462 7.82 11.84 25.47
C TYR A 462 9.00 12.80 25.54
N ARG A 463 8.94 13.78 26.46
CA ARG A 463 10.02 14.68 26.85
C ARG A 463 10.39 14.43 28.32
N LEU A 464 11.68 14.24 28.57
CA LEU A 464 12.26 14.08 29.90
C LEU A 464 13.41 15.05 30.11
N TYR A 465 13.65 15.46 31.35
CA TYR A 465 14.72 16.39 31.71
C TYR A 465 15.51 15.93 32.93
N LYS A 466 16.83 16.17 32.90
CA LYS A 466 17.71 15.96 34.05
C LYS A 466 18.51 17.21 34.36
N GLY A 467 18.09 17.95 35.38
CA GLY A 467 18.69 19.22 35.80
C GLY A 467 20.18 19.15 36.12
N ALA A 468 20.64 18.06 36.74
CA ALA A 468 22.05 17.86 37.11
C ALA A 468 23.02 17.90 35.92
N VAL A 469 22.56 17.54 34.72
CA VAL A 469 23.37 17.57 33.48
C VAL A 469 22.79 18.52 32.43
N ARG A 470 21.68 19.22 32.75
CA ARG A 470 20.96 20.14 31.86
C ARG A 470 20.65 19.55 30.48
N ASN A 471 20.28 18.26 30.46
CA ASN A 471 19.98 17.53 29.23
C ASN A 471 18.49 17.22 29.13
N THR A 472 17.94 17.39 27.94
CA THR A 472 16.56 17.00 27.60
C THR A 472 16.63 15.76 26.70
N PHE A 473 15.76 14.80 26.96
CA PHE A 473 15.71 13.53 26.25
C PHE A 473 14.31 13.28 25.71
N TYR A 474 14.25 12.80 24.47
CA TYR A 474 13.01 12.50 23.76
C TYR A 474 12.97 11.04 23.33
N THR A 475 11.81 10.40 23.50
CA THR A 475 11.62 9.00 23.10
C THR A 475 10.16 8.72 22.81
N THR A 476 9.89 7.78 21.91
CA THR A 476 8.56 7.20 21.70
C THR A 476 8.33 5.92 22.51
N SER A 477 9.36 5.44 23.20
CA SER A 477 9.33 4.18 23.95
C SER A 477 9.01 4.41 25.42
N SER A 478 7.87 3.90 25.87
CA SER A 478 7.50 3.90 27.30
C SER A 478 8.46 3.08 28.17
N ALA A 479 9.16 2.09 27.60
CA ALA A 479 10.21 1.35 28.28
C ALA A 479 11.46 2.22 28.49
N GLU A 480 11.85 3.03 27.50
CA GLU A 480 12.95 3.99 27.64
C GLU A 480 12.60 5.09 28.65
N VAL A 481 11.35 5.55 28.72
CA VAL A 481 10.90 6.49 29.77
C VAL A 481 11.26 5.95 31.16
N LYS A 482 10.88 4.70 31.48
CA LYS A 482 11.18 4.07 32.77
C LYS A 482 12.68 3.91 33.00
N TYR A 483 13.42 3.51 31.99
CA TYR A 483 14.87 3.38 32.06
C TYR A 483 15.54 4.73 32.37
N MET A 484 15.13 5.79 31.68
CA MET A 484 15.67 7.14 31.89
C MET A 484 15.29 7.71 33.26
N GLN A 485 14.11 7.37 33.78
CA GLN A 485 13.73 7.71 35.16
C GLN A 485 14.68 7.06 36.19
N ASN A 486 15.06 5.80 35.99
CA ASN A 486 16.07 5.14 36.83
C ASN A 486 17.45 5.80 36.72
N MET A 487 17.74 6.46 35.60
CA MET A 487 18.94 7.28 35.42
C MET A 487 18.81 8.71 35.98
N GLY A 488 17.71 9.03 36.66
CA GLY A 488 17.45 10.32 37.30
C GLY A 488 16.91 11.41 36.38
N TYR A 489 16.31 11.05 35.24
CA TYR A 489 15.48 11.97 34.46
C TYR A 489 14.06 12.03 35.04
N ALA A 490 13.42 13.19 34.99
CA ALA A 490 11.99 13.34 35.30
C ALA A 490 11.21 13.61 34.02
N LEU A 491 9.93 13.23 34.00
CA LEU A 491 9.01 13.73 32.97
C LEU A 491 8.98 15.25 33.05
N ASP A 492 9.12 15.90 31.89
CA ASP A 492 9.27 17.35 31.81
C ASP A 492 8.03 17.97 31.17
N PRO A 493 7.05 18.41 31.99
CA PRO A 493 5.79 18.89 31.46
C PRO A 493 5.88 20.26 30.76
N GLU A 494 6.92 21.07 31.01
CA GLU A 494 6.94 22.53 30.72
C GLU A 494 5.54 23.14 30.48
N GLN A 495 5.21 23.64 29.28
CA GLN A 495 3.92 24.27 29.00
C GLN A 495 2.91 23.34 28.31
N ILE A 496 3.38 22.37 27.51
CA ILE A 496 2.53 21.49 26.69
C ILE A 496 2.36 20.06 27.23
N GLY A 497 2.85 19.81 28.44
CA GLY A 497 2.93 18.47 29.00
C GLY A 497 4.21 17.73 28.61
N TYR A 498 4.37 16.53 29.15
CA TYR A 498 5.53 15.66 28.91
C TYR A 498 5.37 14.80 27.66
N ILE A 499 4.21 14.84 27.01
CA ILE A 499 3.99 14.33 25.65
C ILE A 499 3.90 15.56 24.75
N ILE A 500 4.86 15.72 23.84
CA ILE A 500 4.92 16.90 22.98
C ILE A 500 4.21 16.71 21.63
N GLY A 501 3.65 15.52 21.39
CA GLY A 501 2.86 15.17 20.20
C GLY A 501 2.93 13.69 19.89
N TYR A 502 2.38 13.27 18.76
CA TYR A 502 2.20 11.87 18.37
C TYR A 502 2.74 11.61 16.95
N MET A 503 3.64 10.65 16.83
CA MET A 503 4.37 10.29 15.61
C MET A 503 3.81 9.03 14.97
N LEU A 504 4.08 8.84 13.68
CA LEU A 504 3.93 7.51 13.09
C LEU A 504 5.01 6.57 13.66
N PRO A 505 4.68 5.33 14.04
CA PRO A 505 5.61 4.46 14.74
C PRO A 505 6.70 3.92 13.80
N TYR A 506 7.84 3.53 14.39
CA TYR A 506 8.92 2.89 13.64
C TYR A 506 8.48 1.55 13.01
N LYS A 507 7.79 0.72 13.79
CA LYS A 507 7.16 -0.54 13.37
C LYS A 507 5.64 -0.38 13.43
N ASP A 508 4.94 -0.93 12.43
CA ASP A 508 3.48 -0.97 12.39
C ASP A 508 2.91 -1.94 13.43
#